data_AF-A0A2I1FAQ9-F1
#
_entry.id   AF-A0A2I1FAQ9-F1
#
_cell.length_a   1.000
_cell.length_b   1.000
_cell.length_c   1.000
_cell.angle_alpha   90.00
_cell.angle_beta   90.00
_cell.angle_gamma   90.00
#
_symmetry.space_group_name_H-M   'P 1'
#
loop_
_entity.id
_entity.type
_entity.pdbx_description
1 polymer ?
#
loop_
_entity_poly.entity_id
_entity_poly.type
_entity_poly.pdbx_seq_one_letter_code
_entity_poly.pdbx_strand_id
1 'polypeptide(L)'
;MEKKNYISVEKLITHLGSRDEYVLHYSELQYYVKLGMVVDEIQKVLSFDQSPWLEPYISLNSNLRKKARNDFERDFFKLMNNSVYGKTMENVQKHIDIKLLPLRNKKDEKSLLNKI
;
A
#
# COMPACT_ATOMS: atom_id res chain seq x y z
N MET A 1 19.83 23.59 25.28
CA MET A 1 19.27 23.09 24.00
C MET A 1 19.22 21.57 24.09
N GLU A 2 18.01 20.99 24.15
CA GLU A 2 17.84 19.54 24.24
C GLU A 2 18.45 18.84 23.04
N LYS A 3 19.24 17.79 23.28
CA LYS A 3 19.76 16.92 22.23
C LYS A 3 18.60 16.11 21.66
N LYS A 4 18.17 16.43 20.44
CA LYS A 4 17.21 15.60 19.70
C LYS A 4 17.82 14.21 19.51
N ASN A 5 17.20 13.20 20.10
CA ASN A 5 17.55 11.79 19.89
C ASN A 5 17.08 11.38 18.49
N TYR A 6 18.02 11.29 17.54
CA TYR A 6 17.72 10.76 16.22
C TYR A 6 17.79 9.24 16.25
N ILE A 7 16.67 8.59 15.90
CA ILE A 7 16.60 7.14 15.69
C ILE A 7 17.09 6.88 14.26
N SER A 8 18.11 6.02 14.11
CA SER A 8 18.54 5.56 12.80
C SER A 8 17.43 4.69 12.21
N VAL A 9 16.88 5.11 11.08
CA VAL A 9 15.87 4.37 10.31
C VAL A 9 16.34 4.31 8.88
N GLU A 10 16.03 3.21 8.20
CA GLU A 10 16.24 3.11 6.75
C GLU A 10 15.41 4.19 6.06
N LYS A 11 16.08 5.02 5.25
CA LYS A 11 15.44 6.07 4.48
C LYS A 11 15.30 5.59 3.05
N LEU A 12 14.09 5.72 2.51
CA LEU A 12 13.90 5.59 1.07
C LEU A 12 14.62 6.77 0.40
N ILE A 13 15.71 6.47 -0.30
CA ILE A 13 16.50 7.46 -1.03
C ILE A 13 16.32 7.21 -2.52
N THR A 14 16.01 8.27 -3.26
CA THR A 14 16.04 8.24 -4.72
C THR A 14 17.49 8.07 -5.17
N HIS A 15 17.78 6.99 -5.87
CA HIS A 15 19.08 6.78 -6.50
C HIS A 15 18.90 6.55 -8.00
N LEU A 16 19.88 7.02 -8.77
CA LEU A 16 19.93 6.97 -10.23
C LEU A 16 20.63 5.71 -10.79
N GLY A 17 21.02 4.79 -9.90
CA GLY A 17 21.62 3.51 -10.31
C GLY A 17 20.62 2.58 -11.00
N SER A 18 21.14 1.49 -11.57
CA SER A 18 20.34 0.40 -12.13
C SER A 18 19.42 -0.21 -11.07
N ARG A 19 18.27 -0.70 -11.52
CA ARG A 19 17.27 -1.35 -10.69
C ARG A 19 17.00 -2.74 -11.25
N ASP A 20 17.34 -3.74 -10.46
CA ASP A 20 17.08 -5.14 -10.80
C ASP A 20 15.76 -5.60 -10.16
N GLU A 21 15.03 -6.50 -10.83
CA GLU A 21 13.75 -7.07 -10.38
C GLU A 21 12.67 -6.03 -10.00
N TYR A 22 12.73 -4.83 -10.60
CA TYR A 22 11.81 -3.74 -10.27
C TYR A 22 10.42 -3.99 -10.84
N VAL A 23 9.41 -4.03 -9.97
CA VAL A 23 8.01 -4.20 -10.37
C VAL A 23 7.40 -2.84 -10.65
N LEU A 24 6.88 -2.67 -11.85
CA LEU A 24 6.34 -1.41 -12.31
C LEU A 24 5.17 -1.62 -13.27
N HIS A 25 4.20 -0.71 -13.22
CA HIS A 25 3.02 -0.76 -14.06
C HIS A 25 3.31 -0.22 -15.48
N TYR A 26 2.64 -0.77 -16.50
CA TYR A 26 3.05 -0.57 -17.89
C TYR A 26 2.99 0.91 -18.34
N SER A 27 2.03 1.69 -17.84
CA SER A 27 1.88 3.12 -18.19
C SER A 27 3.08 3.95 -17.74
N GLU A 28 3.57 3.68 -16.53
CA GLU A 28 4.75 4.30 -15.95
C GLU A 28 6.00 3.89 -16.73
N LEU A 29 6.06 2.65 -17.23
CA LEU A 29 7.20 2.14 -17.99
C LEU A 29 7.30 2.90 -19.30
N GLN A 30 6.17 3.01 -20.01
CA GLN A 30 6.07 3.79 -21.24
C GLN A 30 6.46 5.25 -21.03
N TYR A 31 6.07 5.85 -19.89
CA TYR A 31 6.44 7.21 -19.55
C TYR A 31 7.95 7.35 -19.32
N TYR A 32 8.57 6.46 -18.53
CA TYR A 32 10.00 6.53 -18.25
C TYR A 32 10.86 6.24 -19.47
N VAL A 33 10.45 5.32 -20.35
CA VAL A 33 11.12 5.09 -21.63
C VAL A 33 11.10 6.35 -22.50
N LYS A 34 9.98 7.10 -22.53
CA LYS A 34 9.91 8.39 -23.23
C LYS A 34 10.86 9.45 -22.63
N LEU A 35 11.12 9.39 -21.34
CA LEU A 35 12.09 10.26 -20.66
C LEU A 35 13.55 9.82 -20.86
N GLY A 36 13.80 8.71 -21.55
CA GLY A 36 15.14 8.21 -21.85
C GLY A 36 15.63 7.08 -20.95
N MET A 37 14.75 6.46 -20.15
CA MET A 37 15.10 5.24 -19.42
C MET A 37 15.36 4.09 -20.40
N VAL A 38 16.52 3.45 -20.26
CA VAL A 38 16.90 2.26 -21.03
C VAL A 38 16.49 1.01 -20.26
N VAL A 39 15.74 0.12 -20.90
CA VAL A 39 15.33 -1.18 -20.34
C VAL A 39 16.30 -2.23 -20.88
N ASP A 40 16.91 -3.00 -19.98
CA ASP A 40 17.84 -4.08 -20.34
C ASP A 40 17.09 -5.38 -20.63
N GLU A 41 16.38 -5.93 -19.64
CA GLU A 41 15.61 -7.16 -19.76
C GLU A 41 14.23 -7.07 -19.07
N ILE A 42 13.20 -7.68 -19.66
CA ILE A 42 11.88 -7.87 -19.05
C ILE A 42 11.76 -9.32 -18.58
N GLN A 43 11.82 -9.55 -17.27
CA GLN A 43 11.83 -10.91 -16.70
C GLN A 43 10.43 -11.51 -16.53
N LYS A 44 9.44 -10.71 -16.12
CA LYS A 44 8.09 -11.18 -15.77
C LYS A 44 7.04 -10.16 -16.21
N VAL A 45 5.92 -10.66 -16.73
CA VAL A 45 4.78 -9.83 -17.15
C VAL A 45 3.50 -10.40 -16.53
N LEU A 46 2.72 -9.53 -15.90
CA LEU A 46 1.37 -9.82 -15.44
C LEU A 46 0.39 -9.04 -16.32
N SER A 47 -0.41 -9.76 -17.11
CA SER A 47 -1.42 -9.16 -17.99
C SER A 47 -2.80 -9.23 -17.34
N PHE A 48 -3.56 -8.15 -17.44
CA PHE A 48 -4.90 -8.04 -16.86
C PHE A 48 -5.71 -6.95 -17.59
N ASP A 49 -7.03 -7.11 -17.60
CA ASP A 49 -7.95 -6.10 -18.11
C ASP A 49 -8.20 -5.02 -17.06
N GLN A 50 -8.28 -3.77 -17.50
CA GLN A 50 -8.43 -2.62 -16.63
C GLN A 50 -9.66 -1.83 -17.03
N SER A 51 -10.46 -1.43 -16.04
CA SER A 51 -11.60 -0.54 -16.25
C SER A 51 -11.72 0.45 -15.10
N PRO A 52 -12.26 1.66 -15.34
CA PRO A 52 -12.47 2.67 -14.31
C PRO A 52 -13.73 2.36 -13.46
N TRP A 53 -13.86 1.12 -12.98
CA TRP A 53 -15.08 0.64 -12.31
C TRP A 53 -15.46 1.45 -11.04
N LEU A 54 -14.49 2.09 -10.39
CA LEU A 54 -14.70 2.92 -9.20
C LEU A 54 -15.02 4.39 -9.53
N GLU A 55 -14.92 4.80 -10.80
CA GLU A 55 -15.19 6.18 -11.25
C GLU A 55 -16.59 6.67 -10.86
N PRO A 56 -17.69 5.90 -11.03
CA PRO A 56 -19.02 6.39 -10.67
C PRO A 56 -19.14 6.73 -9.19
N TYR A 57 -18.51 5.92 -8.32
CA TYR A 57 -18.50 6.12 -6.87
C TYR A 57 -17.69 7.36 -6.47
N ILE A 58 -16.47 7.50 -7.00
CA ILE A 58 -15.61 8.65 -6.72
C ILE A 58 -16.26 9.94 -7.21
N SER A 59 -16.85 9.90 -8.40
CA SER A 59 -17.58 11.02 -9.00
C SER A 59 -18.78 11.43 -8.17
N LEU A 60 -19.57 10.45 -7.68
CA LEU A 60 -20.70 10.70 -6.79
C LEU A 60 -20.26 11.43 -5.52
N ASN A 61 -19.29 10.89 -4.79
CA ASN A 61 -18.80 11.50 -3.54
C ASN A 61 -18.17 12.88 -3.78
N SER A 62 -17.46 13.06 -4.89
CA SER A 62 -16.89 14.36 -5.25
C SER A 62 -17.97 15.39 -5.51
N ASN A 63 -19.06 15.01 -6.17
CA ASN A 63 -20.21 15.88 -6.40
C ASN A 63 -20.98 16.20 -5.12
N LEU A 64 -21.18 15.21 -4.24
CA LEU A 64 -21.81 15.43 -2.93
C LEU A 64 -20.94 16.34 -2.05
N ARG A 65 -19.62 16.15 -2.06
CA ARG A 65 -18.66 17.02 -1.37
C ARG A 65 -18.71 18.47 -1.85
N LYS A 66 -18.89 18.69 -3.16
CA LYS A 66 -19.05 20.04 -3.75
C LYS A 66 -20.38 20.70 -3.32
N LYS A 67 -21.43 19.91 -3.09
CA LYS A 67 -22.77 20.39 -2.69
C LYS A 67 -22.95 20.52 -1.17
N ALA A 68 -22.02 20.00 -0.39
CA ALA A 68 -22.05 20.04 1.07
C ALA A 68 -22.14 21.49 1.57
N ARG A 69 -23.04 21.72 2.53
CA ARG A 69 -23.23 23.06 3.12
C ARG A 69 -22.42 23.25 4.40
N ASN A 70 -22.11 22.13 5.06
CA ASN A 70 -21.44 22.12 6.35
C ASN A 70 -20.07 21.43 6.24
N ASP A 71 -19.14 21.83 7.10
CA ASP A 71 -17.79 21.26 7.14
C ASP A 71 -17.80 19.75 7.43
N PHE A 72 -18.71 19.29 8.30
CA PHE A 72 -18.90 17.89 8.61
C PHE A 72 -19.21 17.04 7.36
N GLU A 73 -20.18 17.47 6.54
CA GLU A 73 -20.57 16.73 5.33
C GLU A 73 -19.43 16.67 4.31
N ARG A 74 -18.69 17.79 4.17
CA ARG A 74 -17.54 17.86 3.27
C ARG A 74 -16.45 16.87 3.69
N ASP A 75 -16.17 16.79 4.98
CA ASP A 75 -15.17 15.88 5.54
C ASP A 75 -15.64 14.42 5.48
N PHE A 76 -16.94 14.17 5.65
CA PHE A 76 -17.53 12.85 5.46
C PHE A 76 -17.33 12.33 4.03
N PHE A 77 -17.71 13.10 2.99
CA PHE A 77 -17.54 12.64 1.60
C PHE A 77 -16.06 12.52 1.19
N LYS A 78 -15.17 13.33 1.79
CA LYS A 78 -13.72 13.15 1.64
C LYS A 78 -13.27 11.82 2.26
N LEU A 79 -13.73 11.50 3.47
CA LEU A 79 -13.41 10.26 4.16
C LEU A 79 -13.87 9.05 3.34
N MET A 80 -15.07 9.08 2.76
CA MET A 80 -15.57 7.96 1.96
C MET A 80 -14.63 7.58 0.80
N ASN A 81 -14.11 8.57 0.08
CA ASN A 81 -13.12 8.30 -0.98
C ASN A 81 -11.78 7.80 -0.43
N ASN A 82 -11.28 8.43 0.64
CA ASN A 82 -10.00 8.05 1.24
C ASN A 82 -10.03 6.65 1.87
N SER A 83 -11.15 6.27 2.49
CA SER A 83 -11.34 4.98 3.14
C SER A 83 -11.32 3.84 2.12
N VAL A 84 -11.97 4.00 0.96
CA VAL A 84 -11.93 2.99 -0.10
C VAL A 84 -10.50 2.79 -0.59
N TYR A 85 -9.77 3.87 -0.87
CA TYR A 85 -8.36 3.79 -1.26
C TYR A 85 -7.51 3.04 -0.22
N GLY A 86 -7.61 3.44 1.05
CA GLY A 86 -6.87 2.79 2.15
C GLY A 86 -7.22 1.30 2.27
N LYS A 87 -8.51 0.96 2.12
CA LYS A 87 -8.98 -0.43 2.18
C LYS A 87 -8.43 -1.28 1.03
N THR A 88 -8.31 -0.72 -0.17
CA THR A 88 -7.75 -1.44 -1.32
C THR A 88 -6.24 -1.68 -1.21
N MET A 89 -5.53 -0.86 -0.44
CA MET A 89 -4.09 -1.02 -0.17
C MET A 89 -3.79 -1.79 1.12
N GLU A 90 -4.81 -2.26 1.82
CA GLU A 90 -4.65 -2.97 3.08
C GLU A 90 -4.02 -4.35 2.85
N ASN A 91 -2.99 -4.67 3.63
CA ASN A 91 -2.44 -6.03 3.63
C ASN A 91 -3.30 -6.93 4.54
N VAL A 92 -4.20 -7.68 3.89
CA VAL A 92 -5.15 -8.59 4.55
C VAL A 92 -4.46 -9.67 5.40
N GLN A 93 -3.21 -10.05 5.09
CA GLN A 93 -2.48 -11.07 5.85
C GLN A 93 -2.17 -10.61 7.28
N LYS A 94 -2.13 -9.30 7.54
CA LYS A 94 -1.90 -8.75 8.88
C LYS A 94 -3.12 -8.84 9.81
N HIS A 95 -4.28 -9.24 9.29
CA HIS A 95 -5.48 -9.44 10.13
C HIS A 95 -5.41 -10.72 10.96
N ILE A 96 -4.51 -11.65 10.60
CA ILE A 96 -4.41 -12.97 11.22
C ILE A 96 -3.00 -13.11 11.81
N ASP A 97 -2.91 -13.27 13.14
CA ASP A 97 -1.67 -13.64 13.82
C ASP A 97 -1.55 -15.17 13.88
N ILE A 98 -0.80 -15.75 12.94
CA ILE A 98 -0.54 -17.19 12.89
C ILE A 98 0.77 -17.48 13.62
N LYS A 99 0.67 -18.00 14.85
CA LYS A 99 1.82 -18.50 15.62
C LYS A 99 2.04 -19.98 15.30
N LEU A 100 3.02 -20.29 14.45
CA LEU A 100 3.49 -21.66 14.24
C LEU A 100 4.50 -22.03 15.33
N LEU A 101 4.20 -23.07 16.11
CA LEU A 101 5.16 -23.64 17.06
C LEU A 101 5.49 -25.10 16.69
N PRO A 102 6.78 -25.48 16.68
CA PRO A 102 7.14 -26.88 16.53
C PRO A 102 6.76 -27.62 17.82
N LEU A 103 5.84 -28.59 17.74
CA LEU A 103 5.51 -29.49 18.84
C LEU A 103 6.63 -30.50 19.03
N ARG A 104 7.72 -30.08 19.68
CA ARG A 104 8.85 -30.96 19.99
C ARG A 104 8.70 -31.57 21.38
N ASN A 105 8.14 -30.84 22.34
CA ASN A 105 7.98 -31.29 23.72
C ASN A 105 6.68 -30.81 24.38
N LYS A 106 6.20 -31.51 25.42
CA LYS A 106 5.04 -31.11 26.27
C LYS A 106 5.21 -29.74 26.96
N LYS A 107 6.44 -29.20 27.01
CA LYS A 107 6.72 -27.83 27.50
C LYS A 107 6.24 -26.76 26.51
N ASP A 108 6.27 -27.08 25.21
CA ASP A 108 5.87 -26.16 24.15
C ASP A 108 4.35 -25.95 24.17
N GLU A 109 3.57 -26.97 24.53
CA GLU A 109 2.13 -26.87 24.80
C GLU A 109 1.79 -25.93 25.96
N LYS A 110 2.54 -25.97 27.07
CA LYS A 110 2.32 -25.04 28.18
C LYS A 110 2.68 -23.59 27.83
N SER A 111 3.66 -23.39 26.94
CA SER A 111 4.00 -22.05 26.43
C SER A 111 2.91 -21.46 25.54
N LEU A 112 2.05 -22.28 24.91
CA LEU A 112 0.93 -21.81 24.09
C LEU A 112 -0.15 -21.16 24.96
N LEU A 113 -0.52 -21.81 26.06
CA LEU A 113 -1.59 -21.36 26.96
C LEU A 113 -1.25 -20.04 27.68
N ASN A 114 0.04 -19.71 27.83
CA ASN A 114 0.50 -18.49 28.50
C ASN A 114 0.73 -17.29 27.55
N LYS A 115 0.60 -17.49 26.23
CA LYS A 115 0.85 -16.46 25.19
C LYS A 115 -0.39 -16.07 24.37
N ILE A 116 -1.56 -16.57 24.79
CA ILE A 116 -2.89 -16.06 24.46
C ILE A 116 -3.21 -14.98 25.49
#